data_AF-A0A9D6NFN6-F1
#
_entry.id   AF-A0A9D6NFN6-F1
#
_cell.length_a   1.000
_cell.length_b   1.000
_cell.length_c   1.000
_cell.angle_alpha   90.00
_cell.angle_beta   90.00
_cell.angle_gamma   90.00
#
_symmetry.space_group_name_H-M   'P 1'
#
loop_
_entity.id
_entity.type
_entity.pdbx_description
1 polymer ?
#
loop_
_entity_poly.entity_id
_entity_poly.type
_entity_poly.pdbx_seq_one_letter_code
_entity_poly.pdbx_strand_id
1 'polypeptide(L)' 'MTLPTKSSLSRLSPVYNAPGLVDLEQRTITAYLDPTPSGYRTARVFRRGERVAPSAFPDRAIAISDILPE' A
#
# COMPACT_ATOMS: atom_id res chain seq x y z
N MET A 1 -6.08 3.36 -19.18
CA MET A 1 -5.92 3.94 -17.82
C MET A 1 -4.46 3.86 -17.44
N THR A 2 -3.84 5.01 -17.17
CA THR A 2 -2.41 5.12 -16.85
C THR A 2 -2.28 5.23 -15.34
N LEU A 3 -1.71 4.23 -14.69
CA LEU A 3 -1.33 4.30 -13.28
C LEU A 3 -0.47 5.56 -13.05
N PRO A 4 -0.71 6.36 -12.00
CA PRO A 4 0.08 7.55 -11.76
C PRO A 4 1.54 7.14 -11.55
N THR A 5 2.43 7.68 -12.40
CA THR A 5 3.87 7.50 -12.26
C THR A 5 4.35 8.07 -10.93
N LYS A 6 5.31 7.36 -10.32
CA LYS A 6 6.02 7.63 -9.03
C LYS A 6 6.32 9.12 -8.75
N SER A 7 6.51 9.93 -9.79
CA SER A 7 6.80 11.36 -9.73
C SER A 7 5.60 12.26 -9.33
N SER A 8 4.38 11.74 -9.28
CA SER A 8 3.19 12.54 -8.88
C SER A 8 2.92 12.50 -7.37
N LEU A 9 3.43 11.47 -6.67
CA LEU A 9 3.21 11.27 -5.24
C LEU A 9 4.20 12.06 -4.35
N SER A 10 5.22 12.68 -4.94
CA SER A 10 6.28 13.44 -4.24
C SER A 10 5.90 14.88 -3.90
N ARG A 11 4.66 15.32 -4.18
CA ARG A 11 4.14 16.67 -3.85
C ARG A 11 3.21 16.70 -2.63
N LEU A 12 3.14 15.62 -1.86
CA LEU A 12 2.40 15.60 -0.60
C LEU A 12 3.39 15.82 0.55
N SER A 13 3.26 16.97 1.21
CA SER A 13 3.95 17.33 2.45
C SER A 13 3.97 16.19 3.47
N PRO A 14 4.92 16.14 4.42
CA PRO A 14 5.19 14.96 5.27
C PRO A 14 4.05 14.52 6.23
N VAL A 15 2.86 15.11 6.11
CA VAL A 15 1.72 14.98 7.05
C VAL A 15 0.51 14.30 6.39
N TYR A 16 0.70 13.52 5.32
CA TYR A 16 -0.32 12.56 4.86
C TYR A 16 0.23 11.14 4.87
N ASN A 17 -0.20 10.41 5.89
CA ASN A 17 -0.01 9.00 6.10
C ASN A 17 -0.67 8.28 4.91
N ALA A 18 0.11 7.76 3.95
CA ALA A 18 -0.40 6.89 2.88
C ALA A 18 0.08 5.44 3.09
N PRO A 19 -0.51 4.68 4.02
CA PRO A 19 -0.05 3.33 4.38
C PRO A 19 -0.54 2.21 3.45
N GLY A 20 -1.23 2.52 2.34
CA GLY A 20 -1.62 1.52 1.35
C GLY A 20 -2.45 2.11 0.21
N LEU A 21 -2.25 1.60 -1.01
CA LEU A 21 -3.04 1.94 -2.19
C LEU A 21 -3.86 0.71 -2.62
N VAL A 22 -5.16 0.88 -2.79
CA VAL A 22 -6.05 -0.16 -3.29
C VAL A 22 -6.31 0.07 -4.78
N ASP A 23 -5.91 -0.89 -5.60
CA ASP A 23 -6.25 -0.93 -7.02
C ASP A 23 -7.44 -1.89 -7.21
N LEU A 24 -8.62 -1.32 -7.42
CA LEU A 24 -9.87 -2.08 -7.56
C LEU A 24 -10.00 -2.77 -8.93
N GLU A 25 -9.38 -2.22 -9.97
CA GLU A 25 -9.42 -2.85 -11.31
C GLU A 25 -8.54 -4.09 -11.34
N GLN A 26 -7.33 -3.98 -10.80
CA GLN A 26 -6.39 -5.09 -10.75
C GLN A 26 -6.64 -6.02 -9.55
N ARG A 27 -7.53 -5.62 -8.62
CA ARG A 27 -7.83 -6.34 -7.37
C ARG A 27 -6.55 -6.61 -6.58
N THR A 28 -5.77 -5.55 -6.36
CA THR A 28 -4.53 -5.63 -5.59
C THR A 28 -4.44 -4.53 -4.54
N ILE A 29 -3.62 -4.77 -3.52
CA ILE A 29 -3.23 -3.76 -2.55
C ILE A 29 -1.73 -3.59 -2.62
N THR A 30 -1.26 -2.35 -2.77
CA THR A 30 0.16 -2.02 -2.70
C THR A 30 0.48 -1.37 -1.36
N ALA A 31 1.32 -2.03 -0.55
CA ALA A 31 1.87 -1.45 0.67
C ALA A 31 3.25 -0.84 0.37
N TYR A 32 3.45 0.39 0.80
CA TYR A 32 4.74 1.07 0.74
C TYR A 32 5.41 0.99 2.12
N LEU A 33 6.63 0.45 2.14
CA LEU A 33 7.37 0.09 3.35
C LEU A 33 8.71 0.84 3.38
N ASP A 34 9.35 0.85 4.55
CA ASP A 34 10.66 1.48 4.79
C ASP A 34 10.68 2.97 4.40
N PRO A 35 9.98 3.83 5.17
CA PRO A 35 9.94 5.26 4.88
C PRO A 35 11.34 5.88 5.02
N THR A 36 11.67 6.75 4.07
CA THR A 36 12.89 7.55 4.02
C THR A 36 12.54 9.01 3.72
N PRO A 37 13.45 9.97 3.90
CA PRO A 37 13.21 11.37 3.53
C PRO A 37 12.84 11.58 2.05
N SER A 38 13.21 10.64 1.17
CA SER A 38 12.90 10.67 -0.27
C SER A 38 11.66 9.84 -0.65
N GLY A 39 10.88 9.38 0.34
CA GLY A 39 9.73 8.50 0.15
C GLY A 39 10.01 7.07 0.62
N TYR A 40 9.30 6.08 0.07
CA TYR A 40 9.40 4.69 0.50
C TYR A 40 10.44 3.91 -0.32
N ARG A 41 11.27 3.13 0.36
CA ARG A 41 12.29 2.29 -0.29
C ARG A 41 11.69 1.04 -0.91
N THR A 42 10.66 0.49 -0.27
CA THR A 42 10.10 -0.81 -0.62
C THR A 42 8.62 -0.67 -0.96
N ALA A 43 8.16 -1.41 -1.97
CA ALA A 43 6.75 -1.56 -2.29
C ALA A 43 6.42 -3.04 -2.46
N ARG A 44 5.29 -3.47 -1.92
CA ARG A 44 4.84 -4.87 -1.98
C ARG A 44 3.38 -4.94 -2.39
N VAL A 45 3.09 -5.80 -3.36
CA VAL A 45 1.75 -6.02 -3.89
C VAL A 45 1.16 -7.27 -3.26
N PHE A 46 -0.09 -7.18 -2.82
CA PHE A 46 -0.86 -8.25 -2.21
C PHE A 46 -2.14 -8.51 -3.01
N ARG A 47 -2.57 -9.77 -3.03
CA ARG A 47 -3.76 -10.28 -3.71
C ARG A 47 -4.67 -11.04 -2.74
N ARG A 48 -5.91 -11.30 -3.18
CA ARG A 48 -6.84 -12.18 -2.45
C ARG A 48 -6.15 -13.53 -2.15
N GLY A 49 -6.40 -14.05 -0.95
CA GLY A 49 -5.72 -15.24 -0.40
C GLY A 49 -4.47 -14.93 0.43
N GLU A 50 -3.91 -13.73 0.31
CA GLU A 50 -2.78 -13.30 1.14
C GLU A 50 -3.25 -12.56 2.41
N ARG A 51 -2.29 -12.34 3.33
CA ARG A 51 -2.49 -11.52 4.53
C ARG A 51 -1.40 -10.47 4.63
N VAL A 52 -1.74 -9.34 5.22
CA VAL A 52 -0.81 -8.24 5.51
C VAL A 52 -0.98 -7.79 6.96
N ALA A 53 0.13 -7.48 7.64
CA ALA A 53 0.11 -6.90 8.98
C ALA A 53 0.85 -5.55 8.96
N PRO A 54 0.34 -4.52 9.66
CA PRO A 54 1.09 -3.28 9.85
C PRO A 54 2.39 -3.56 10.61
N SER A 55 3.50 -2.93 10.21
CA SER A 55 4.80 -3.16 10.86
C SER A 55 4.83 -2.80 12.35
N ALA A 56 4.02 -1.82 12.76
CA ALA A 56 3.87 -1.45 14.18
C ALA A 56 3.07 -2.48 15.00
N PHE A 57 2.31 -3.36 14.35
CA PHE A 57 1.44 -4.36 14.97
C PHE A 57 1.53 -5.70 14.20
N PRO A 58 2.67 -6.40 14.24
CA PRO A 58 2.91 -7.59 13.40
C PRO A 58 1.92 -8.73 13.67
N ASP A 59 1.34 -8.79 14.87
CA ASP A 59 0.36 -9.82 15.25
C ASP A 59 -1.06 -9.52 14.75
N ARG A 60 -1.30 -8.36 14.13
CA ARG A 60 -2.60 -7.93 13.61
C ARG A 60 -2.69 -8.14 12.10
N ALA A 61 -2.68 -9.40 11.68
CA ALA A 61 -2.77 -9.78 10.28
C ALA A 61 -4.20 -9.66 9.72
N ILE A 62 -4.36 -8.84 8.69
CA ILE A 62 -5.62 -8.59 7.98
C ILE A 62 -5.62 -9.45 6.70
N ALA A 63 -6.72 -10.15 6.41
CA ALA A 63 -6.84 -10.87 5.16
C ALA A 63 -7.17 -9.91 4.02
N ILE A 64 -6.54 -10.07 2.87
CA ILE A 64 -6.77 -9.17 1.72
C ILE A 64 -8.20 -9.31 1.17
N SER A 65 -8.82 -10.48 1.36
CA SER A 65 -10.23 -10.72 1.06
C SER A 65 -11.19 -9.83 1.86
N ASP A 66 -10.79 -9.35 3.03
CA ASP A 66 -11.63 -8.51 3.89
C ASP A 66 -11.60 -7.04 3.43
N ILE A 67 -10.64 -6.68 2.56
CA ILE A 67 -10.43 -5.31 2.08
C ILE A 67 -10.89 -5.16 0.63
N LEU A 68 -10.58 -6.14 -0.23
CA LEU A 68 -10.97 -6.11 -1.64
C LEU A 68 -12.39 -6.64 -1.83
N PRO A 69 -13.23 -5.98 -2.65
CA PRO A 69 -14.55 -6.51 -3.00
C PRO A 69 -14.46 -7.80 -3.84
N GLU A 70 -15.57 -8.54 -3.94
CA GLU A 70 -15.71 -9.75 -4.78
C GLU A 70 -15.64 -9.44 -6.29
#